data_AF-U4KPQ5-F1
#
_entry.id   AF-U4KPQ5-F1
#
_cell.length_a   1.000
_cell.length_b   1.000
_cell.length_c   1.000
_cell.angle_alpha   90.00
_cell.angle_beta   90.00
_cell.angle_gamma   90.00
#
_symmetry.space_group_name_H-M   'P 1'
#
loop_
_entity.id
_entity.type
_entity.pdbx_description
1 polymer ?
#
loop_
_entity_poly.entity_id
_entity_poly.type
_entity_poly.pdbx_seq_one_letter_code
_entity_poly.pdbx_strand_id
1 'polypeptide(L)'
;MKKILFKLLISLIVVFFGLFIYTQFNQKTTEKDTIIEVNLIIYDKNDRVFEANLDSKEDQSVEAFLKTYFTLKGSNFGFGYFLTGIQSSEVNLEVDQTTYFAFYVDDVYQEKGISQTYLKDGQTVKLKLETLR
;
A
#
# COMPACT_ATOMS: atom_id res chain seq x y z
N MET A 1 10.75 -60.09 -8.81
CA MET A 1 11.34 -59.06 -7.92
C MET A 1 11.67 -57.74 -8.63
N LYS A 2 12.32 -57.71 -9.81
CA LYS A 2 12.71 -56.47 -10.52
C LYS A 2 11.55 -55.49 -10.82
N LYS A 3 10.36 -55.97 -11.19
CA LYS A 3 9.18 -55.12 -11.50
C LYS A 3 8.55 -54.44 -10.28
N ILE A 4 8.69 -55.02 -9.09
CA ILE A 4 8.16 -54.46 -7.83
C ILE A 4 9.10 -53.37 -7.31
N LEU A 5 10.41 -53.60 -7.37
CA LEU A 5 11.41 -52.57 -7.05
C LEU A 5 11.29 -51.32 -7.95
N PHE A 6 11.03 -51.50 -9.24
CA PHE A 6 10.90 -50.38 -10.18
C PHE A 6 9.66 -49.50 -9.90
N LYS A 7 8.53 -50.10 -9.51
CA LYS A 7 7.32 -49.35 -9.11
C LYS A 7 7.51 -48.60 -7.79
N LEU A 8 8.23 -49.20 -6.85
CA LEU A 8 8.62 -48.54 -5.59
C LEU A 8 9.52 -47.32 -5.83
N LEU A 9 10.48 -47.43 -6.75
CA LEU A 9 11.37 -46.34 -7.11
C LEU A 9 10.63 -45.15 -7.73
N ILE A 10 9.69 -45.42 -8.65
CA ILE A 10 8.87 -44.37 -9.29
C ILE A 10 7.95 -43.68 -8.27
N SER A 11 7.32 -44.46 -7.38
CA SER A 11 6.48 -43.90 -6.31
C SER A 11 7.28 -42.97 -5.40
N LEU A 12 8.50 -43.37 -5.03
CA LEU A 12 9.39 -42.56 -4.19
C LEU A 12 9.75 -41.24 -4.90
N ILE A 13 10.06 -41.28 -6.19
CA ILE A 13 10.38 -40.08 -6.98
C ILE A 13 9.20 -39.10 -7.01
N VAL A 14 7.96 -39.58 -7.19
CA VAL A 14 6.77 -38.73 -7.21
C VAL A 14 6.53 -38.06 -5.86
N VAL A 15 6.75 -38.77 -4.75
CA VAL A 15 6.62 -38.22 -3.40
C VAL A 15 7.69 -37.15 -3.14
N PHE A 16 8.94 -37.42 -3.52
CA PHE A 16 10.02 -36.43 -3.39
C PHE A 16 9.80 -35.20 -4.28
N PHE A 17 9.32 -35.38 -5.51
CA PHE A 17 9.00 -34.25 -6.40
C PHE A 17 7.82 -33.44 -5.89
N GLY A 18 6.77 -34.08 -5.37
CA GLY A 18 5.63 -33.42 -4.76
C GLY A 18 6.02 -32.62 -3.51
N LEU A 19 6.87 -33.19 -2.65
CA LEU A 19 7.43 -32.50 -1.48
C LEU A 19 8.34 -31.33 -1.88
N PHE A 20 9.13 -31.47 -2.94
CA PHE A 20 9.98 -30.40 -3.45
C PHE A 20 9.16 -29.23 -4.02
N ILE A 21 8.11 -29.52 -4.79
CA ILE A 21 7.20 -28.47 -5.29
C ILE A 21 6.45 -27.81 -4.13
N TYR A 22 6.00 -28.60 -3.15
CA TYR A 22 5.33 -28.08 -1.95
C TYR A 22 6.24 -27.15 -1.14
N THR A 23 7.53 -27.48 -0.97
CA THR A 23 8.46 -26.60 -0.24
C THR A 23 8.82 -25.34 -1.03
N GLN A 24 8.94 -25.42 -2.36
CA GLN A 24 9.20 -24.23 -3.20
C GLN A 24 8.01 -23.27 -3.22
N PHE A 25 6.77 -23.76 -3.22
CA PHE A 25 5.56 -22.91 -3.21
C PHE A 25 5.17 -22.40 -1.81
N ASN A 26 5.56 -23.09 -0.73
CA ASN A 26 5.29 -22.67 0.65
C ASN A 26 6.40 -21.84 1.29
N GLN A 27 7.46 -21.48 0.55
CA GLN A 27 8.29 -20.36 0.96
C GLN A 27 7.45 -19.09 0.81
N LYS A 28 6.76 -18.72 1.90
CA LYS A 28 6.38 -17.32 2.14
C LYS A 28 7.65 -16.53 1.94
N THR A 29 7.78 -15.86 0.80
CA THR A 29 8.76 -14.81 0.58
C THR A 29 8.68 -13.93 1.80
N THR A 30 9.72 -13.98 2.63
CA THR A 30 9.84 -13.05 3.75
C THR A 30 10.16 -11.74 3.06
N GLU A 31 9.10 -11.00 2.73
CA GLU A 31 9.15 -9.67 2.16
C GLU A 31 10.11 -8.89 3.05
N LYS A 32 11.25 -8.51 2.49
CA LYS A 32 12.27 -7.77 3.22
C LYS A 32 11.59 -6.46 3.57
N ASP A 33 11.35 -6.23 4.87
CA ASP A 33 10.81 -4.97 5.39
C ASP A 33 11.86 -3.86 5.15
N THR A 34 12.01 -3.44 3.89
CA THR A 34 12.84 -2.30 3.51
C THR A 34 12.11 -1.06 3.98
N ILE A 35 12.73 -0.34 4.92
CA ILE A 35 12.25 0.97 5.34
C ILE A 35 12.71 1.99 4.29
N ILE A 36 11.78 2.84 3.87
CA ILE A 36 11.97 3.91 2.89
C ILE A 36 11.53 5.26 3.48
N GLU A 37 12.04 6.36 2.96
CA GLU A 37 11.66 7.72 3.38
C GLU A 37 10.66 8.32 2.37
N VAL A 38 9.55 8.87 2.88
CA VAL A 38 8.51 9.51 2.06
C VAL A 38 8.21 10.90 2.59
N ASN A 39 8.24 11.91 1.72
CA ASN A 39 7.81 13.26 2.09
C ASN A 39 6.28 13.35 1.98
N LEU A 40 5.59 13.56 3.09
CA LEU A 40 4.14 13.79 3.11
C LEU A 40 3.82 15.27 3.27
N ILE A 41 3.06 15.83 2.33
CA ILE A 41 2.59 17.21 2.37
C ILE A 41 1.06 17.25 2.33
N ILE A 42 0.44 17.98 3.26
CA ILE A 42 -1.01 18.18 3.30
C ILE A 42 -1.34 19.67 3.17
N TYR A 43 -2.29 19.97 2.30
CA TYR A 43 -2.81 21.31 2.07
C TYR A 43 -4.30 21.40 2.39
N ASP A 44 -4.69 22.50 3.05
CA ASP A 44 -6.07 22.99 3.06
C ASP A 44 -6.17 24.11 2.03
N LYS A 45 -6.81 23.82 0.89
CA LYS A 45 -6.78 24.70 -0.29
C LYS A 45 -5.33 25.05 -0.63
N ASN A 46 -4.93 26.31 -0.58
CA ASN A 46 -3.58 26.74 -0.93
C ASN A 46 -2.63 26.82 0.27
N ASP A 47 -3.13 26.57 1.48
CA ASP A 47 -2.34 26.68 2.71
C ASP A 47 -1.75 25.31 3.06
N ARG A 48 -0.42 25.25 3.16
CA ARG A 48 0.28 24.04 3.60
C ARG A 48 0.12 23.90 5.11
N VAL A 49 -0.60 22.86 5.53
CA VAL A 49 -0.94 22.63 6.95
C VAL A 49 -0.06 21.56 7.60
N PHE A 50 0.60 20.72 6.79
CA PHE A 50 1.52 19.68 7.28
C PHE A 50 2.59 19.38 6.24
N GLU A 51 3.81 19.14 6.70
CA GLU A 51 4.93 18.64 5.89
C GLU A 51 5.90 17.89 6.80
N ALA A 52 6.19 16.64 6.46
CA ALA A 52 7.19 15.84 7.17
C ALA A 52 7.73 14.73 6.27
N ASN A 53 9.02 14.43 6.43
CA ASN A 53 9.58 13.17 5.96
C ASN A 53 9.27 12.08 7.00
N LEU A 54 8.63 11.01 6.53
CA LEU A 54 8.12 9.93 7.37
C LEU A 54 8.60 8.59 6.82
N ASP A 55 8.91 7.69 7.75
CA ASP A 55 9.29 6.33 7.40
C ASP A 55 8.08 5.54 6.88
N SER A 56 8.30 4.72 5.86
CA SER A 56 7.32 3.78 5.33
C SER A 56 8.01 2.46 4.98
N LYS A 57 7.21 1.46 4.59
CA LYS A 57 7.72 0.23 4.00
C LYS A 57 7.66 0.34 2.49
N GLU A 58 8.69 -0.18 1.83
CA GLU A 58 8.69 -0.33 0.37
C GLU A 58 7.44 -1.11 -0.09
N ASP A 59 6.83 -0.68 -1.19
CA ASP A 59 5.59 -1.25 -1.74
C ASP A 59 4.38 -1.23 -0.78
N GLN A 60 4.42 -0.44 0.31
CA GLN A 60 3.24 -0.15 1.12
C GLN A 60 2.27 0.76 0.33
N SER A 61 0.96 0.52 0.45
CA SER A 61 -0.02 1.44 -0.14
C SER A 61 -0.03 2.78 0.60
N VAL A 62 -0.30 3.87 -0.11
CA VAL A 62 -0.43 5.20 0.48
C VAL A 62 -1.50 5.23 1.58
N GLU A 63 -2.61 4.50 1.41
CA GLU A 63 -3.63 4.34 2.47
C GLU A 63 -3.05 3.75 3.75
N ALA A 64 -2.31 2.64 3.66
CA ALA A 64 -1.74 1.98 4.83
C ALA A 64 -0.66 2.84 5.49
N PHE A 65 0.13 3.56 4.69
CA PHE A 65 1.11 4.54 5.18
C PHE A 65 0.42 5.67 5.96
N LEU A 66 -0.59 6.31 5.38
CA LEU A 66 -1.33 7.40 6.04
C LEU A 66 -1.99 6.94 7.35
N LYS A 67 -2.54 5.71 7.40
CA LYS A 67 -3.13 5.13 8.62
C LYS A 67 -2.13 4.91 9.76
N THR A 68 -0.83 4.94 9.48
CA THR A 68 0.22 4.84 10.51
C THR A 68 0.33 6.12 11.32
N TYR A 69 0.02 7.27 10.71
CA TYR A 69 0.22 8.61 11.30
C TYR A 69 -1.08 9.37 11.55
N PHE A 70 -2.16 9.01 10.85
CA PHE A 70 -3.44 9.71 10.89
C PHE A 70 -4.61 8.75 11.07
N THR A 71 -5.66 9.24 11.72
CA THR A 71 -6.99 8.64 11.61
C THR A 71 -7.61 9.08 10.30
N LEU A 72 -7.89 8.13 9.41
CA LEU A 72 -8.58 8.39 8.14
C LEU A 72 -10.07 8.18 8.28
N LYS A 73 -10.85 9.15 7.81
CA LYS A 73 -12.30 9.02 7.60
C LYS A 73 -12.54 8.72 6.13
N GLY A 74 -13.46 7.80 5.87
CA GLY A 74 -13.73 7.33 4.52
C GLY A 74 -14.14 5.87 4.50
N SER A 75 -14.39 5.35 3.31
CA SER A 75 -14.80 3.96 3.13
C SER A 75 -14.32 3.41 1.79
N ASN A 76 -14.21 2.08 1.72
CA ASN A 76 -13.92 1.41 0.47
C ASN A 76 -15.17 1.41 -0.43
N PHE A 77 -15.02 1.88 -1.66
CA PHE A 77 -16.09 1.95 -2.65
C PHE A 77 -15.56 1.55 -4.02
N GLY A 78 -16.01 0.40 -4.55
CA GLY A 78 -15.82 -0.09 -5.94
C GLY A 78 -14.37 -0.19 -6.45
N PHE A 79 -13.70 0.95 -6.51
CA PHE A 79 -12.40 1.20 -7.11
C PHE A 79 -11.31 1.57 -6.08
N GLY A 80 -11.63 1.71 -4.79
CA GLY A 80 -10.61 1.94 -3.74
C GLY A 80 -11.16 2.64 -2.51
N TYR A 81 -10.25 3.03 -1.61
CA TYR A 81 -10.60 3.81 -0.42
C TYR A 81 -10.91 5.27 -0.81
N PHE A 82 -12.15 5.69 -0.58
CA PHE A 82 -12.58 7.07 -0.78
C PHE A 82 -12.35 7.86 0.52
N LEU A 83 -11.29 8.68 0.52
CA LEU A 83 -10.89 9.50 1.65
C LEU A 83 -11.82 10.71 1.81
N THR A 84 -12.49 10.81 2.96
CA THR A 84 -13.37 11.93 3.32
C THR A 84 -12.82 12.77 4.46
N GLY A 85 -11.78 12.33 5.16
CA GLY A 85 -11.14 13.14 6.20
C GLY A 85 -9.83 12.55 6.69
N ILE A 86 -8.98 13.41 7.23
CA ILE A 86 -7.67 13.06 7.78
C ILE A 86 -7.46 13.83 9.08
N GLN A 87 -7.14 13.11 10.15
CA GLN A 87 -7.05 13.67 11.49
C GLN A 87 -5.83 13.17 12.27
N SER A 88 -5.10 14.09 12.90
CA SER A 88 -4.06 13.90 13.90
C SER A 88 -4.14 15.03 14.94
N SER A 89 -3.13 15.20 15.79
CA SER A 89 -3.01 16.36 16.68
C SER A 89 -2.73 17.67 15.94
N GLU A 90 -2.19 17.60 14.73
CA GLU A 90 -1.73 18.76 13.94
C GLU A 90 -2.66 19.06 12.77
N VAL A 91 -3.32 18.04 12.22
CA VAL A 91 -4.18 18.15 11.05
C VAL A 91 -5.58 17.69 11.42
N ASN A 92 -6.60 18.43 11.01
CA ASN A 92 -8.00 18.00 11.13
C ASN A 92 -8.80 18.55 9.96
N LEU A 93 -8.83 17.79 8.86
CA LEU A 93 -9.50 18.16 7.61
C LEU A 93 -10.57 17.13 7.27
N GLU A 94 -11.69 17.61 6.76
CA GLU A 94 -12.84 16.79 6.36
C GLU A 94 -13.51 17.40 5.14
N VAL A 95 -13.95 16.56 4.21
CA VAL A 95 -14.68 16.98 3.03
C VAL A 95 -16.12 17.34 3.40
N ASP A 96 -16.66 18.32 2.71
CA ASP A 96 -18.07 18.68 2.69
C ASP A 96 -18.69 18.41 1.32
N GLN A 97 -19.91 18.91 1.08
CA GLN A 97 -20.62 18.72 -0.20
C GLN A 97 -19.94 19.40 -1.39
N THR A 98 -18.96 20.26 -1.14
CA THR A 98 -18.30 21.10 -2.14
C THR A 98 -16.80 20.82 -2.20
N THR A 99 -16.26 19.87 -1.46
CA THR A 99 -14.81 19.64 -1.38
C THR A 99 -14.44 18.18 -1.56
N TYR A 100 -13.19 17.95 -1.92
CA TYR A 100 -12.61 16.62 -2.10
C TYR A 100 -11.10 16.65 -1.84
N PHE A 101 -10.48 15.50 -1.54
CA PHE A 101 -9.02 15.39 -1.49
C PHE A 101 -8.47 15.09 -2.89
N ALA A 102 -7.75 16.04 -3.47
CA ALA A 102 -6.88 15.79 -4.61
C ALA A 102 -5.59 15.12 -4.14
N PHE A 103 -5.18 14.05 -4.83
CA PHE A 103 -4.04 13.23 -4.48
C PHE A 103 -2.97 13.28 -5.58
N TYR A 104 -1.73 13.52 -5.16
CA TYR A 104 -0.57 13.60 -6.05
C TYR A 104 0.58 12.76 -5.51
N VAL A 105 1.39 12.25 -6.42
CA VAL A 105 2.70 11.64 -6.13
C VAL A 105 3.71 12.32 -7.03
N ASP A 106 4.79 12.84 -6.44
CA ASP A 106 5.85 13.58 -7.15
C ASP A 106 5.28 14.70 -8.05
N ASP A 107 4.34 15.47 -7.50
CA ASP A 107 3.58 16.54 -8.18
C ASP A 107 2.69 16.11 -9.36
N VAL A 108 2.56 14.81 -9.61
CA VAL A 108 1.67 14.26 -10.64
C VAL A 108 0.34 13.85 -10.01
N TYR A 109 -0.77 14.38 -10.53
CA TYR A 109 -2.12 14.02 -10.10
C TYR A 109 -2.36 12.53 -10.35
N GLN A 110 -2.89 11.83 -9.34
CA GLN A 110 -3.13 10.40 -9.40
C GLN A 110 -4.59 10.11 -9.75
N GLU A 111 -4.78 9.30 -10.79
CA GLU A 111 -6.10 8.77 -11.17
C GLU A 111 -6.50 7.56 -10.32
N LYS A 112 -5.51 6.88 -9.72
CA LYS A 112 -5.73 5.76 -8.81
C LYS A 112 -5.88 6.27 -7.38
N GLY A 113 -6.73 5.61 -6.61
CA GLY A 113 -6.91 5.92 -5.19
C GLY A 113 -5.66 5.59 -4.36
N ILE A 114 -5.60 6.17 -3.15
CA ILE A 114 -4.51 5.96 -2.19
C ILE A 114 -4.33 4.49 -1.79
N SER A 115 -5.39 3.67 -1.89
CA SER A 115 -5.36 2.23 -1.59
C SER A 115 -4.70 1.39 -2.69
N GLN A 116 -4.51 1.95 -3.89
CA GLN A 116 -3.98 1.28 -5.08
C GLN A 116 -2.68 1.89 -5.59
N THR A 117 -2.12 2.84 -4.83
CA THR A 117 -0.87 3.52 -5.14
C THR A 117 0.14 3.10 -4.10
N TYR A 118 1.30 2.62 -4.56
CA TYR A 118 2.33 2.01 -3.74
C TYR A 118 3.57 2.90 -3.67
N LEU A 119 4.15 2.99 -2.48
CA LEU A 119 5.24 3.90 -2.16
C LEU A 119 6.59 3.35 -2.61
N LYS A 120 7.44 4.27 -3.05
CA LYS A 120 8.86 4.05 -3.33
C LYS A 120 9.70 5.06 -2.56
N ASP A 121 10.96 4.71 -2.38
CA ASP A 121 11.91 5.54 -1.65
C ASP A 121 12.08 6.94 -2.27
N GLY A 122 12.10 7.96 -1.42
CA GLY A 122 12.29 9.35 -1.79
C GLY A 122 11.09 10.03 -2.44
N GLN A 123 9.93 9.38 -2.54
CA GLN A 123 8.75 9.97 -3.16
C GLN A 123 8.09 11.04 -2.29
N THR A 124 7.43 11.99 -2.95
CA THR A 124 6.56 12.96 -2.28
C THR A 124 5.09 12.58 -2.48
N VAL A 125 4.38 12.33 -1.38
CA VAL A 125 2.92 12.18 -1.35
C VAL A 125 2.31 13.53 -0.98
N LYS A 126 1.36 14.00 -1.79
CA LYS A 126 0.64 15.24 -1.51
C LYS A 126 -0.87 15.02 -1.52
N LEU A 127 -1.52 15.44 -0.43
CA LEU A 127 -2.97 15.54 -0.32
C LEU A 127 -3.37 17.01 -0.25
N LYS A 128 -4.36 17.40 -1.05
CA LYS A 128 -4.86 18.78 -1.07
C LYS A 128 -6.38 18.78 -1.00
N LEU A 129 -6.93 19.42 0.02
CA LEU A 129 -8.38 19.62 0.11
C LEU A 129 -8.78 20.72 -0.89
N GLU A 130 -9.44 20.33 -1.97
CA GLU A 130 -9.85 21.19 -3.08
C GLU A 130 -11.36 21.37 -3.10
N THR A 131 -11.83 22.42 -3.78
CA THR A 131 -13.26 22.71 -3.97
C THR A 131 -13.72 22.19 -5.34
N LEU A 132 -14.87 21.52 -5.38
CA LEU A 132 -15.62 21.18 -6.59
C LEU A 132 -15.97 22.49 -7.31
N ARG A 133 -15.53 22.62 -8.55
CA ARG A 133 -15.84 23.78 -9.40
C ARG A 133 -17.28 23.78 -9.88
#